data_AF-A0A1V2R243-F1
#
_entry.id   AF-A0A1V2R243-F1
#
_cell.length_a   1.000
_cell.length_b   1.000
_cell.length_c   1.000
_cell.angle_alpha   90.00
_cell.angle_beta   90.00
_cell.angle_gamma   90.00
#
_symmetry.space_group_name_H-M   'P 1'
#
loop_
_entity.id
_entity.type
_entity.pdbx_description
1 polymer ?
#
loop_
_entity_poly.entity_id
_entity_poly.type
_entity_poly.pdbx_seq_one_letter_code
_entity_poly.pdbx_strand_id
1 'polypeptide(L)'
;MLSILGKQELVKNVYLLSQPFLGDKSVKNTHELKPFYLKFIQKHQPYQPVNVSENIIVVDDEKINALKNAYQPSKLDDLNQLKMIGDKHSVERYRELSELIIKGYNQLSSSNADIKLIFALVIHTIFFRKSTNEFNTASFGGSSSTAIGSIWISGHGDLTSHDVAEFLLHELTHHLLFIDERCHEQFNYQEIVKPENYSMSALLGKRRPLDKVVHSILVSHEILNARRNYLESDMVTIHPATDILKNNTMNSIAETLAMKNLNDLITQRTRDFLLKAQNNLSHEV
;
A
#
# COMPACT_ATOMS: atom_id res chain seq x y z
N MET A 1 2.72 -4.95 6.29
CA MET A 1 3.40 -4.44 7.50
C MET A 1 2.88 -5.03 8.79
N LEU A 2 1.71 -5.67 8.84
CA LEU A 2 1.16 -6.21 10.10
C LEU A 2 2.01 -7.35 10.65
N SER A 3 2.47 -8.26 9.78
CA SER A 3 3.31 -9.39 10.19
C SER A 3 4.77 -8.97 10.48
N ILE A 4 5.21 -7.84 9.93
CA ILE A 4 6.55 -7.27 10.14
C ILE A 4 6.62 -6.42 11.41
N LEU A 5 5.70 -5.47 11.62
CA LEU A 5 5.74 -4.54 12.75
C LEU A 5 4.78 -4.92 13.89
N GLY A 6 3.68 -5.59 13.57
CA GLY A 6 2.59 -5.84 14.52
C GLY A 6 1.68 -4.62 14.70
N LYS A 7 0.42 -4.87 15.10
CA LYS A 7 -0.60 -3.85 15.30
C LYS A 7 -0.16 -2.70 16.21
N GLN A 8 0.51 -3.01 17.33
CA GLN A 8 0.86 -2.00 18.34
C GLN A 8 1.79 -0.92 17.77
N GLU A 9 2.83 -1.33 17.03
CA GLU A 9 3.77 -0.40 16.42
C GLU A 9 3.10 0.40 15.28
N LEU A 10 2.20 -0.22 14.50
CA LEU A 10 1.43 0.50 13.49
C LEU A 10 0.53 1.59 14.10
N VAL A 11 -0.19 1.28 15.18
CA VAL A 11 -1.00 2.27 15.91
C VAL A 11 -0.11 3.35 16.52
N LYS A 12 1.06 2.98 17.06
CA LYS A 12 2.03 3.93 17.60
C LYS A 12 2.52 4.91 16.54
N ASN A 13 2.86 4.45 15.33
CA ASN A 13 3.25 5.33 14.24
C ASN A 13 2.14 6.33 13.88
N VAL A 14 0.90 5.86 13.76
CA VAL A 14 -0.26 6.75 13.53
C VAL A 14 -0.43 7.75 14.68
N TYR A 15 -0.24 7.30 15.93
CA TYR A 15 -0.29 8.16 17.11
C TYR A 15 0.79 9.24 17.09
N LEU A 16 2.05 8.88 16.76
CA LEU A 16 3.17 9.83 16.67
C LEU A 16 2.88 10.95 15.68
N LEU A 17 2.35 10.61 14.50
CA LEU A 17 1.98 11.62 13.49
C LEU A 17 0.78 12.49 13.92
N SER A 18 -0.12 11.92 14.73
CA SER A 18 -1.32 12.61 15.21
C SER A 18 -1.04 13.50 16.43
N GLN A 19 0.02 13.23 17.19
CA GLN A 19 0.33 13.86 18.47
C GLN A 19 0.23 15.39 18.47
N PRO A 20 0.71 16.13 17.45
CA PRO A 20 0.59 17.59 17.42
C PRO A 20 -0.85 18.13 17.38
N PHE A 21 -1.83 17.28 17.05
CA PHE A 21 -3.24 17.66 16.92
C PHE A 21 -4.10 17.24 18.11
N LEU A 22 -3.55 16.45 19.05
CA LEU A 22 -4.27 15.96 20.22
C LEU A 22 -4.51 17.07 21.26
N GLY A 23 -3.56 18.00 21.42
CA GLY A 23 -3.54 18.93 22.55
C GLY A 23 -3.47 18.16 23.88
N ASP A 24 -4.31 18.53 24.84
CA ASP A 24 -4.38 17.87 26.16
C ASP A 24 -5.28 16.61 26.18
N LYS A 25 -5.84 16.22 25.02
CA LYS A 25 -6.78 15.10 24.96
C LYS A 25 -6.04 13.76 25.03
N SER A 26 -6.48 12.91 25.94
CA SER A 26 -6.11 11.48 25.93
C SER A 26 -6.93 10.73 24.89
N VAL A 27 -6.30 9.76 24.22
CA VAL A 27 -6.91 8.89 23.20
C VAL A 27 -6.87 7.46 23.71
N LYS A 28 -8.01 6.78 23.78
CA LYS A 28 -8.12 5.44 24.37
C LYS A 28 -8.16 4.31 23.34
N ASN A 29 -8.53 4.61 22.11
CA ASN A 29 -8.72 3.63 21.05
C ASN A 29 -8.49 4.27 19.67
N THR A 30 -8.47 3.44 18.63
CA THR A 30 -8.21 3.89 17.25
C THR A 30 -9.34 4.73 16.66
N HIS A 31 -10.58 4.55 17.12
CA HIS A 31 -11.70 5.38 16.70
C HIS A 31 -11.52 6.83 17.19
N GLU A 32 -11.11 7.01 18.44
CA GLU A 32 -10.76 8.34 18.99
C GLU A 32 -9.49 8.92 18.36
N LEU A 33 -8.56 8.08 17.89
CA LEU A 33 -7.32 8.52 17.23
C LEU A 33 -7.58 9.06 15.81
N LYS A 34 -8.49 8.43 15.06
CA LYS A 34 -8.70 8.69 13.63
C LYS A 34 -8.92 10.17 13.30
N PRO A 35 -9.77 10.94 14.01
CA PRO A 35 -9.97 12.36 13.70
C PRO A 35 -8.68 13.20 13.78
N PHE A 36 -7.77 12.87 14.70
CA PHE A 36 -6.48 13.56 14.82
C PHE A 36 -5.50 13.16 13.72
N TYR A 37 -5.51 11.88 13.37
CA TYR A 37 -4.76 11.39 12.22
C TYR A 37 -5.22 12.04 10.92
N LEU A 38 -6.53 12.18 10.69
CA LEU A 38 -7.04 12.85 9.49
C LEU A 38 -6.66 14.34 9.46
N LYS A 39 -6.57 15.03 10.61
CA LYS A 39 -6.01 16.40 10.69
C LYS A 39 -4.53 16.45 10.32
N PHE A 40 -3.74 15.48 10.78
CA PHE A 40 -2.36 15.33 10.33
C PHE A 40 -2.30 15.20 8.81
N ILE A 41 -3.07 14.28 8.23
CA ILE A 41 -3.10 14.06 6.79
C ILE A 41 -3.51 15.34 6.06
N GLN A 42 -4.56 16.05 6.50
CA GLN A 42 -4.98 17.32 5.89
C GLN A 42 -3.86 18.37 5.87
N LYS A 43 -3.08 18.49 6.96
CA LYS A 43 -1.94 19.41 7.01
C LYS A 43 -0.78 18.94 6.13
N HIS A 44 -0.58 17.63 6.08
CA HIS A 44 0.56 17.00 5.43
C HIS A 44 0.45 16.94 3.91
N GLN A 45 -0.76 16.75 3.39
CA GLN A 45 -1.08 16.73 1.96
C GLN A 45 -2.16 17.79 1.65
N PRO A 46 -1.85 19.08 1.79
CA PRO A 46 -2.85 20.17 1.77
C PRO A 46 -3.58 20.32 0.43
N TYR A 47 -3.02 19.76 -0.64
CA TYR A 47 -3.60 19.80 -1.98
C TYR A 47 -4.48 18.59 -2.30
N GLN A 48 -4.49 17.57 -1.45
CA GLN A 48 -5.24 16.34 -1.68
C GLN A 48 -6.43 16.26 -0.71
N PRO A 49 -7.66 16.04 -1.20
CA PRO A 49 -8.81 15.99 -0.33
C PRO A 49 -8.71 14.80 0.62
N VAL A 50 -9.07 15.04 1.88
CA VAL A 50 -9.16 14.01 2.93
C VAL A 50 -10.62 13.78 3.22
N ASN A 51 -11.07 12.54 3.02
CA ASN A 51 -12.44 12.16 3.32
C ASN A 51 -12.60 11.94 4.82
N VAL A 52 -13.41 12.78 5.47
CA VAL A 52 -13.71 12.66 6.90
C VAL A 52 -15.03 11.92 7.17
N SER A 53 -15.73 11.50 6.11
CA SER A 53 -16.97 10.73 6.25
C SER A 53 -16.72 9.28 6.60
N GLU A 54 -17.74 8.61 7.12
CA GLU A 54 -17.67 7.17 7.43
C GLU A 54 -17.64 6.30 6.17
N ASN A 55 -18.24 6.76 5.08
CA ASN A 55 -18.20 6.07 3.80
C ASN A 55 -16.88 6.38 3.08
N ILE A 56 -16.01 5.38 3.01
CA ILE A 56 -14.70 5.51 2.36
C ILE A 56 -14.80 5.58 0.83
N ILE A 57 -15.89 5.09 0.22
CA ILE A 57 -16.06 5.14 -1.24
C ILE A 57 -16.55 6.55 -1.64
N VAL A 58 -15.69 7.31 -2.32
CA VAL A 58 -15.95 8.71 -2.67
C VAL A 58 -16.51 8.82 -4.08
N VAL A 59 -17.75 9.30 -4.19
CA VAL A 59 -18.50 9.51 -5.45
C VAL A 59 -18.42 10.95 -5.99
N ASP A 60 -17.86 11.87 -5.21
CA ASP A 60 -17.78 13.30 -5.52
C ASP A 60 -16.72 13.55 -6.61
N ASP A 61 -17.15 13.99 -7.79
CA ASP A 61 -16.26 14.13 -8.95
C ASP A 61 -15.17 15.20 -8.75
N GLU A 62 -15.44 16.29 -8.01
CA GLU A 62 -14.43 17.32 -7.73
C GLU A 62 -13.32 16.74 -6.85
N LYS A 63 -13.68 16.02 -5.78
CA LYS A 63 -12.71 15.34 -4.91
C LYS A 63 -11.93 14.28 -5.66
N ILE A 64 -12.58 13.47 -6.49
CA ILE A 64 -11.87 12.44 -7.25
C ILE A 64 -10.90 13.07 -8.26
N ASN A 65 -11.30 14.17 -8.91
CA ASN A 65 -10.42 14.87 -9.86
C ASN A 65 -9.21 15.51 -9.16
N ALA A 66 -9.38 16.03 -7.94
CA ALA A 66 -8.26 16.47 -7.12
C ALA A 66 -7.33 15.31 -6.77
N LEU A 67 -7.88 14.18 -6.28
CA LEU A 67 -7.10 12.98 -5.96
C LEU A 67 -6.34 12.43 -7.15
N LYS A 68 -6.94 12.42 -8.35
CA LYS A 68 -6.28 11.98 -9.58
C LYS A 68 -4.91 12.64 -9.80
N ASN A 69 -4.74 13.90 -9.39
CA ASN A 69 -3.48 14.61 -9.53
C ASN A 69 -2.39 14.13 -8.56
N ALA A 70 -2.77 13.51 -7.43
CA ALA A 70 -1.83 12.93 -6.47
C ALA A 70 -1.13 11.66 -6.97
N TYR A 71 -1.73 10.98 -7.93
CA TYR A 71 -1.22 9.74 -8.52
C TYR A 71 -0.44 9.97 -9.81
N GLN A 72 -0.14 11.24 -10.11
CA GLN A 72 0.77 11.55 -11.21
C GLN A 72 2.22 11.31 -10.77
N PRO A 73 3.08 10.90 -11.72
CA PRO A 73 4.44 10.51 -11.39
C PRO A 73 5.24 11.64 -10.73
N SER A 74 6.01 11.26 -9.72
CA SER A 74 7.05 12.05 -9.07
C SER A 74 8.35 12.00 -9.89
N LYS A 75 9.32 12.87 -9.57
CA LYS A 75 10.66 12.87 -10.20
C LYS A 75 11.44 11.55 -10.04
N LEU A 76 11.00 10.65 -9.17
CA LEU A 76 11.57 9.32 -8.93
C LEU A 76 10.95 8.21 -9.80
N ASP A 77 9.99 8.52 -10.67
CA ASP A 77 9.34 7.48 -11.48
C ASP A 77 10.21 7.06 -12.67
N ASP A 78 10.72 5.84 -12.55
CA ASP A 78 11.57 5.10 -13.48
C ASP A 78 10.83 4.54 -14.70
N LEU A 79 9.51 4.44 -14.59
CA LEU A 79 8.60 4.09 -15.67
C LEU A 79 7.88 5.39 -16.06
N ASN A 80 7.86 5.76 -17.34
CA ASN A 80 7.09 6.89 -17.86
C ASN A 80 5.58 6.66 -17.64
N GLN A 81 5.11 6.75 -16.39
CA GLN A 81 3.74 6.58 -15.92
C GLN A 81 2.89 7.83 -16.22
N LEU A 82 3.12 8.45 -17.37
CA LEU A 82 2.39 9.64 -17.79
C LEU A 82 0.90 9.29 -17.89
N LYS A 83 0.12 9.90 -16.99
CA LYS A 83 -1.35 9.83 -16.91
C LYS A 83 -1.93 8.42 -16.78
N MET A 84 -1.49 7.58 -15.82
CA MET A 84 -2.10 6.24 -15.61
C MET A 84 -3.61 6.27 -15.27
N ILE A 85 -4.09 7.34 -14.65
CA ILE A 85 -5.50 7.51 -14.28
C ILE A 85 -6.26 8.21 -15.41
N GLY A 86 -7.23 7.49 -15.98
CA GLY A 86 -8.04 7.88 -17.11
C GLY A 86 -9.37 8.52 -16.73
N ASP A 87 -10.38 8.19 -17.54
CA ASP A 87 -11.72 8.76 -17.44
C ASP A 87 -12.56 8.12 -16.34
N LYS A 88 -13.73 8.72 -16.08
CA LYS A 88 -14.72 8.16 -15.18
C LYS A 88 -15.33 6.87 -15.74
N HIS A 89 -15.79 6.02 -14.82
CA HIS A 89 -16.66 4.89 -15.15
C HIS A 89 -18.09 5.35 -15.38
N SER A 90 -18.92 4.50 -16.01
CA SER A 90 -20.37 4.69 -16.01
C SER A 90 -20.92 4.56 -14.59
N VAL A 91 -22.13 5.07 -14.35
CA VAL A 91 -22.79 5.02 -13.03
C VAL A 91 -23.02 3.56 -12.62
N GLU A 92 -23.41 2.71 -13.57
CA GLU A 92 -23.64 1.29 -13.40
C GLU A 92 -22.36 0.58 -12.97
N ARG A 93 -21.26 0.83 -13.71
CA ARG A 93 -19.96 0.24 -13.39
C ARG A 93 -19.43 0.72 -12.05
N TYR A 94 -19.66 1.99 -11.71
CA TYR A 94 -19.29 2.52 -10.40
C TYR A 94 -20.03 1.78 -9.27
N ARG A 95 -21.34 1.51 -9.43
CA ARG A 95 -22.12 0.73 -8.47
C ARG A 95 -21.60 -0.70 -8.32
N GLU A 96 -21.36 -1.39 -9.44
CA GLU A 96 -20.79 -2.75 -9.44
C GLU A 96 -19.45 -2.82 -8.71
N LEU A 97 -18.53 -1.89 -9.02
CA LEU A 97 -17.23 -1.81 -8.35
C LEU A 97 -17.41 -1.52 -6.86
N SER A 98 -18.33 -0.64 -6.50
CA SER A 98 -18.60 -0.32 -5.09
C SER A 98 -19.05 -1.57 -4.31
N GLU A 99 -19.99 -2.33 -4.87
CA GLU A 99 -20.46 -3.59 -4.30
C GLU A 99 -19.33 -4.63 -4.19
N LEU A 100 -18.50 -4.73 -5.22
CA LEU A 100 -17.35 -5.64 -5.24
C LEU A 100 -16.31 -5.27 -4.17
N ILE A 101 -15.99 -3.98 -4.01
CA ILE A 101 -15.11 -3.47 -2.95
C ILE A 101 -15.67 -3.79 -1.57
N ILE A 102 -16.97 -3.58 -1.35
CA ILE A 102 -17.62 -3.91 -0.08
C ILE A 102 -17.49 -5.41 0.22
N LYS A 103 -17.73 -6.28 -0.77
CA LYS A 103 -17.60 -7.74 -0.61
C LYS A 103 -16.16 -8.14 -0.28
N GLY A 104 -15.17 -7.65 -1.04
CA GLY A 104 -13.76 -7.96 -0.79
C GLY A 104 -13.25 -7.40 0.54
N TYR A 105 -13.68 -6.20 0.93
CA TYR A 105 -13.36 -5.64 2.24
C TYR A 105 -14.00 -6.45 3.38
N ASN A 106 -15.26 -6.87 3.25
CA ASN A 106 -15.91 -7.70 4.25
C ASN A 106 -15.20 -9.05 4.42
N GLN A 107 -14.76 -9.65 3.32
CA GLN A 107 -13.94 -10.86 3.34
C GLN A 107 -12.63 -10.62 4.08
N LEU A 108 -11.83 -9.63 3.67
CA LEU A 108 -10.55 -9.31 4.31
C LEU A 108 -10.69 -8.98 5.80
N SER A 109 -11.69 -8.17 6.17
CA SER A 109 -11.89 -7.69 7.54
C SER A 109 -12.49 -8.75 8.47
N SER A 110 -13.22 -9.73 7.93
CA SER A 110 -13.72 -10.88 8.72
C SER A 110 -12.62 -11.91 8.97
N SER A 111 -11.66 -12.01 8.05
CA SER A 111 -10.49 -12.89 8.15
C SER A 111 -9.48 -12.46 9.22
N ASN A 112 -9.35 -11.16 9.52
CA ASN A 112 -8.39 -10.66 10.50
C ASN A 112 -8.83 -9.35 11.15
N ALA A 113 -9.08 -9.38 12.46
CA ALA A 113 -9.56 -8.23 13.23
C ALA A 113 -8.54 -7.07 13.31
N ASP A 114 -7.24 -7.37 13.29
CA ASP A 114 -6.20 -6.34 13.28
C ASP A 114 -6.15 -5.62 11.93
N ILE A 115 -6.37 -6.32 10.81
CA ILE A 115 -6.53 -5.69 9.50
C ILE A 115 -7.74 -4.77 9.51
N LYS A 116 -8.90 -5.24 9.98
CA LYS A 116 -10.11 -4.40 10.08
C LYS A 116 -9.84 -3.10 10.83
N LEU A 117 -9.20 -3.20 11.99
CA LEU A 117 -8.88 -2.05 12.84
C LEU A 117 -7.91 -1.08 12.17
N ILE A 118 -6.82 -1.59 11.57
CA ILE A 118 -5.80 -0.76 10.93
C ILE A 118 -6.32 -0.14 9.63
N PHE A 119 -7.06 -0.90 8.82
CA PHE A 119 -7.69 -0.41 7.61
C PHE A 119 -8.65 0.74 7.93
N ALA A 120 -9.52 0.55 8.94
CA ALA A 120 -10.45 1.59 9.38
C ALA A 120 -9.73 2.84 9.94
N LEU A 121 -8.55 2.69 10.52
CA LEU A 121 -7.76 3.81 11.03
C LEU A 121 -7.07 4.60 9.90
N VAL A 122 -6.49 3.89 8.92
CA VAL A 122 -5.56 4.46 7.93
C VAL A 122 -6.24 4.86 6.63
N ILE A 123 -7.14 4.03 6.11
CA ILE A 123 -7.81 4.28 4.84
C ILE A 123 -9.01 5.18 5.07
N HIS A 124 -9.03 6.30 4.35
CA HIS A 124 -10.13 7.26 4.38
C HIS A 124 -10.85 7.38 3.04
N THR A 125 -10.18 7.04 1.93
CA THR A 125 -10.74 7.16 0.59
C THR A 125 -10.47 5.94 -0.27
N ILE A 126 -11.50 5.48 -0.98
CA ILE A 126 -11.43 4.61 -2.15
C ILE A 126 -12.17 5.31 -3.29
N PHE A 127 -11.58 5.35 -4.48
CA PHE A 127 -12.23 5.95 -5.65
C PHE A 127 -11.94 5.20 -6.95
N PHE A 128 -12.83 5.37 -7.92
CA PHE A 128 -12.77 4.69 -9.21
C PHE A 128 -12.50 5.64 -10.37
N ARG A 129 -11.52 5.27 -11.20
CA ARG A 129 -11.21 5.89 -12.50
C ARG A 129 -10.59 4.83 -13.38
N LYS A 130 -10.88 4.80 -14.69
CA LYS A 130 -10.28 3.84 -15.61
C LYS A 130 -8.75 3.98 -15.61
N SER A 131 -8.03 2.92 -15.96
CA SER A 131 -6.63 3.10 -16.39
C SER A 131 -6.62 3.66 -17.81
N THR A 132 -5.65 4.52 -18.14
CA THR A 132 -5.43 4.99 -19.52
C THR A 132 -4.67 3.99 -20.39
N ASN A 133 -4.03 2.99 -19.78
CA ASN A 133 -3.31 1.96 -20.52
C ASN A 133 -4.34 0.95 -21.05
N GLU A 134 -4.58 0.97 -22.37
CA GLU A 134 -5.48 0.04 -23.06
C GLU A 134 -4.83 -1.32 -23.39
N PHE A 135 -3.55 -1.50 -23.08
CA PHE A 135 -2.82 -2.75 -23.30
C PHE A 135 -2.67 -3.57 -22.01
N ASN A 136 -2.26 -4.85 -22.14
CA ASN A 136 -2.08 -5.89 -21.11
C ASN A 136 -1.18 -5.54 -19.88
N THR A 137 -0.94 -4.26 -19.61
CA THR A 137 -0.13 -3.71 -18.51
C THR A 137 -0.89 -2.66 -17.69
N ALA A 138 -2.22 -2.61 -17.79
CA ALA A 138 -3.06 -1.75 -16.96
C ALA A 138 -2.89 -2.12 -15.47
N SER A 139 -2.66 -1.12 -14.61
CA SER A 139 -2.61 -1.34 -13.17
C SER A 139 -4.02 -1.48 -12.61
N PHE A 140 -4.25 -2.48 -11.74
CA PHE A 140 -5.57 -2.69 -11.13
C PHE A 140 -5.98 -1.52 -10.23
N GLY A 141 -5.00 -0.79 -9.72
CA GLY A 141 -5.19 0.42 -8.96
C GLY A 141 -3.84 0.94 -8.48
N GLY A 142 -3.84 1.61 -7.34
CA GLY A 142 -2.59 1.95 -6.68
C GLY A 142 -2.78 2.80 -5.45
N SER A 143 -1.64 3.07 -4.82
CA SER A 143 -1.46 4.03 -3.73
C SER A 143 -0.41 5.06 -4.12
N SER A 144 -0.46 6.23 -3.49
CA SER A 144 0.56 7.28 -3.67
C SER A 144 1.05 7.82 -2.33
N SER A 145 2.35 8.05 -2.21
CA SER A 145 2.97 8.65 -1.01
C SER A 145 2.59 10.12 -0.82
N THR A 146 1.98 10.75 -1.83
CA THR A 146 1.43 12.12 -1.78
C THR A 146 -0.06 12.15 -1.40
N ALA A 147 -0.75 10.99 -1.43
CA ALA A 147 -2.15 10.81 -1.02
C ALA A 147 -2.29 9.59 -0.09
N ILE A 148 -1.69 9.68 1.09
CA ILE A 148 -1.74 8.63 2.11
C ILE A 148 -3.20 8.42 2.58
N GLY A 149 -3.60 7.15 2.69
CA GLY A 149 -4.95 6.73 3.07
C GLY A 149 -5.99 6.79 1.96
N SER A 150 -5.58 7.09 0.72
CA SER A 150 -6.42 7.04 -0.46
C SER A 150 -5.99 5.88 -1.36
N ILE A 151 -6.96 5.09 -1.84
CA ILE A 151 -6.73 3.98 -2.77
C ILE A 151 -7.48 4.28 -4.08
N TRP A 152 -6.76 4.26 -5.20
CA TRP A 152 -7.36 4.29 -6.53
C TRP A 152 -7.60 2.88 -7.03
N ILE A 153 -8.76 2.63 -7.65
CA ILE A 153 -9.07 1.36 -8.31
C ILE A 153 -9.50 1.62 -9.75
N SER A 154 -8.85 0.91 -10.67
CA SER A 154 -9.07 1.04 -12.10
C SER A 154 -10.35 0.35 -12.57
N GLY A 155 -10.75 -0.74 -11.90
CA GLY A 155 -11.93 -1.53 -12.21
C GLY A 155 -11.90 -2.25 -13.56
N HIS A 156 -10.71 -2.48 -14.13
CA HIS A 156 -10.56 -3.32 -15.32
C HIS A 156 -10.41 -4.81 -14.95
N GLY A 157 -10.71 -5.69 -15.91
CA GLY A 157 -10.69 -7.13 -15.71
C GLY A 157 -11.88 -7.68 -14.92
N ASP A 158 -11.92 -9.01 -14.81
CA ASP A 158 -12.95 -9.77 -14.11
C ASP A 158 -12.51 -10.10 -12.68
N LEU A 159 -12.44 -9.07 -11.84
CA LEU A 159 -12.03 -9.20 -10.44
C LEU A 159 -13.08 -9.93 -9.59
N THR A 160 -12.64 -10.89 -8.80
CA THR A 160 -13.45 -11.54 -7.75
C THR A 160 -13.35 -10.77 -6.42
N SER A 161 -14.17 -11.13 -5.43
CA SER A 161 -14.02 -10.58 -4.08
C SER A 161 -12.70 -11.00 -3.42
N HIS A 162 -12.17 -12.17 -3.77
CA HIS A 162 -10.87 -12.66 -3.28
C HIS A 162 -9.72 -11.80 -3.85
N ASP A 163 -9.78 -11.49 -5.15
CA ASP A 163 -8.83 -10.57 -5.79
C ASP A 163 -8.86 -9.19 -5.12
N VAL A 164 -10.05 -8.68 -4.86
CA VAL A 164 -10.21 -7.40 -4.17
C VAL A 164 -9.70 -7.46 -2.73
N ALA A 165 -9.94 -8.54 -1.98
CA ALA A 165 -9.43 -8.69 -0.62
C ALA A 165 -7.90 -8.62 -0.59
N GLU A 166 -7.23 -9.34 -1.51
CA GLU A 166 -5.77 -9.30 -1.63
C GLU A 166 -5.27 -7.93 -2.10
N PHE A 167 -5.96 -7.30 -3.07
CA PHE A 167 -5.65 -5.96 -3.54
C PHE A 167 -5.75 -4.92 -2.42
N LEU A 168 -6.80 -4.95 -1.61
CA LEU A 168 -6.95 -4.01 -0.48
C LEU A 168 -5.85 -4.21 0.58
N LEU A 169 -5.39 -5.44 0.80
CA LEU A 169 -4.26 -5.73 1.67
C LEU A 169 -2.93 -5.20 1.09
N HIS A 170 -2.74 -5.37 -0.22
CA HIS A 170 -1.60 -4.82 -0.95
C HIS A 170 -1.51 -3.30 -0.73
N GLU A 171 -2.59 -2.58 -1.03
CA GLU A 171 -2.61 -1.12 -0.96
C GLU A 171 -2.54 -0.61 0.49
N LEU A 172 -3.19 -1.30 1.43
CA LEU A 172 -3.02 -1.01 2.86
C LEU A 172 -1.54 -1.10 3.25
N THR A 173 -0.83 -2.13 2.78
CA THR A 173 0.59 -2.32 3.12
C THR A 173 1.46 -1.17 2.61
N HIS A 174 1.20 -0.66 1.41
CA HIS A 174 1.87 0.54 0.92
C HIS A 174 1.61 1.76 1.81
N HIS A 175 0.36 2.00 2.22
CA HIS A 175 0.06 3.12 3.12
C HIS A 175 0.72 2.99 4.49
N LEU A 176 0.82 1.77 5.04
CA LEU A 176 1.53 1.55 6.29
C LEU A 176 3.04 1.80 6.16
N LEU A 177 3.63 1.50 5.00
CA LEU A 177 5.02 1.86 4.71
C LEU A 177 5.20 3.38 4.61
N PHE A 178 4.33 4.07 3.89
CA PHE A 178 4.38 5.54 3.81
C PHE A 178 4.28 6.19 5.19
N ILE A 179 3.44 5.66 6.08
CA ILE A 179 3.30 6.12 7.46
C ILE A 179 4.58 5.85 8.26
N ASP A 180 5.17 4.66 8.15
CA ASP A 180 6.41 4.32 8.84
C ASP A 180 7.56 5.22 8.38
N GLU A 181 7.70 5.49 7.09
CA GLU A 181 8.68 6.41 6.52
C GLU A 181 8.55 7.87 7.01
N ARG A 182 7.33 8.30 7.38
CA ARG A 182 7.15 9.62 8.00
C ARG A 182 7.58 9.65 9.46
N CYS A 183 7.58 8.51 10.12
CA CYS A 183 7.99 8.39 11.52
C CYS A 183 9.49 8.11 11.65
N HIS A 184 10.05 7.37 10.69
CA HIS A 184 11.39 6.82 10.72
C HIS A 184 12.04 6.97 9.35
N GLU A 185 13.26 7.51 9.29
CA GLU A 185 14.03 7.51 8.07
C GLU A 185 14.34 6.07 7.62
N GLN A 186 14.05 5.74 6.37
CA GLN A 186 14.23 4.39 5.81
C GLN A 186 15.30 4.31 4.73
N PHE A 187 15.49 5.39 3.96
CA PHE A 187 16.28 5.40 2.73
C PHE A 187 17.13 6.66 2.61
N ASN A 188 18.36 6.49 2.11
CA ASN A 188 19.15 7.59 1.60
C ASN A 188 18.71 7.89 0.16
N TYR A 189 17.73 8.79 0.00
CA TYR A 189 17.14 9.14 -1.30
C TYR A 189 18.13 9.69 -2.33
N GLN A 190 19.28 10.24 -1.90
CA GLN A 190 20.31 10.71 -2.84
C GLN A 190 21.07 9.55 -3.49
N GLU A 191 21.19 8.43 -2.77
CA GLU A 191 21.93 7.26 -3.24
C GLU A 191 21.03 6.24 -3.93
N ILE A 192 19.81 5.99 -3.42
CA ILE A 192 18.94 4.93 -3.96
C ILE A 192 18.36 5.25 -5.35
N VAL A 193 18.42 6.50 -5.79
CA VAL A 193 18.01 6.94 -7.15
C VAL A 193 19.06 6.61 -8.22
N LYS A 194 20.28 6.25 -7.82
CA LYS A 194 21.35 5.96 -8.77
C LYS A 194 21.17 4.56 -9.36
N PRO A 195 21.16 4.37 -10.70
CA PRO A 195 20.89 3.07 -11.32
C PRO A 195 21.80 1.92 -10.87
N GLU A 196 23.05 2.21 -10.51
CA GLU A 196 23.99 1.24 -9.95
C GLU A 196 23.53 0.64 -8.60
N ASN A 197 22.65 1.34 -7.89
CA ASN A 197 22.05 0.93 -6.62
C ASN A 197 20.66 0.29 -6.80
N TYR A 198 20.21 0.04 -8.04
CA TYR A 198 18.91 -0.59 -8.27
C TYR A 198 18.96 -2.09 -8.00
N SER A 199 17.86 -2.64 -7.48
CA SER A 199 17.67 -4.08 -7.25
C SER A 199 16.41 -4.58 -7.97
N MET A 200 16.26 -5.91 -8.09
CA MET A 200 15.08 -6.53 -8.69
C MET A 200 13.87 -6.44 -7.76
N SER A 201 12.73 -5.94 -8.26
CA SER A 201 11.45 -5.91 -7.53
C SER A 201 10.70 -7.24 -7.58
N ALA A 202 10.12 -7.65 -6.44
CA ALA A 202 9.50 -8.96 -6.27
C ALA A 202 8.22 -9.17 -7.10
N LEU A 203 7.40 -8.12 -7.24
CA LEU A 203 6.12 -8.20 -7.95
C LEU A 203 6.26 -8.05 -9.46
N LEU A 204 7.11 -7.12 -9.91
CA LEU A 204 7.20 -6.75 -11.32
C LEU A 204 8.38 -7.40 -12.06
N GLY A 205 9.35 -7.97 -11.34
CA GLY A 205 10.56 -8.52 -11.95
C GLY A 205 11.34 -7.45 -12.73
N LYS A 206 11.36 -6.20 -12.25
CA LYS A 206 12.11 -5.09 -12.85
C LYS A 206 13.15 -4.53 -11.88
N ARG A 207 14.29 -4.07 -12.40
CA ARG A 207 15.28 -3.30 -11.63
C ARG A 207 14.79 -1.89 -11.39
N ARG A 208 14.72 -1.48 -10.13
CA ARG A 208 14.14 -0.21 -9.69
C ARG A 208 14.91 0.36 -8.48
N PRO A 209 14.73 1.65 -8.14
CA PRO A 209 15.20 2.21 -6.88
C PRO A 209 14.80 1.38 -5.66
N LEU A 210 15.62 1.41 -4.60
CA LEU A 210 15.43 0.52 -3.44
C LEU A 210 14.15 0.79 -2.65
N ASP A 211 13.60 2.01 -2.63
CA ASP A 211 12.29 2.26 -2.01
C ASP A 211 11.21 1.38 -2.66
N LYS A 212 11.16 1.35 -3.99
CA LYS A 212 10.20 0.53 -4.75
C LYS A 212 10.43 -0.96 -4.55
N VAL A 213 11.69 -1.38 -4.47
CA VAL A 213 12.06 -2.79 -4.26
C VAL A 213 11.65 -3.25 -2.87
N VAL A 214 12.01 -2.50 -1.83
CA VAL A 214 11.66 -2.83 -0.44
C VAL A 214 10.14 -2.84 -0.25
N HIS A 215 9.42 -1.87 -0.82
CA HIS A 215 7.96 -1.88 -0.81
C HIS A 215 7.40 -3.13 -1.45
N SER A 216 7.89 -3.48 -2.64
CA SER A 216 7.45 -4.68 -3.35
C SER A 216 7.73 -5.96 -2.56
N ILE A 217 8.88 -6.06 -1.88
CA ILE A 217 9.20 -7.20 -1.01
C ILE A 217 8.20 -7.30 0.14
N LEU A 218 7.95 -6.20 0.85
CA LEU A 218 7.11 -6.20 2.05
C LEU A 218 5.62 -6.37 1.72
N VAL A 219 5.15 -5.85 0.59
CA VAL A 219 3.81 -6.14 0.07
C VAL A 219 3.68 -7.62 -0.30
N SER A 220 4.65 -8.18 -1.04
CA SER A 220 4.63 -9.60 -1.42
C SER A 220 4.63 -10.51 -0.19
N HIS A 221 5.44 -10.16 0.81
CA HIS A 221 5.49 -10.87 2.09
C HIS A 221 4.13 -10.91 2.80
N GLU A 222 3.41 -9.79 2.86
CA GLU A 222 2.08 -9.76 3.49
C GLU A 222 1.03 -10.51 2.69
N ILE A 223 1.10 -10.47 1.36
CA ILE A 223 0.24 -11.28 0.49
C ILE A 223 0.47 -12.77 0.76
N LEU A 224 1.73 -13.22 0.76
CA LEU A 224 2.08 -14.61 1.05
C LEU A 224 1.60 -15.03 2.45
N ASN A 225 1.82 -14.17 3.44
CA ASN A 225 1.33 -14.40 4.79
C ASN A 225 -0.21 -14.47 4.84
N ALA A 226 -0.91 -13.64 4.08
CA ALA A 226 -2.37 -13.67 4.02
C ALA A 226 -2.90 -14.95 3.35
N ARG A 227 -2.38 -15.30 2.18
CA ARG A 227 -2.73 -16.52 1.44
C ARG A 227 -2.52 -17.79 2.27
N ARG A 228 -1.50 -17.80 3.14
CA ARG A 228 -1.23 -18.92 4.03
C ARG A 228 -2.23 -19.02 5.18
N ASN A 229 -2.63 -17.89 5.75
CA ASN A 229 -3.29 -17.89 7.06
C ASN A 229 -4.80 -17.62 7.01
N TYR A 230 -5.27 -16.80 6.05
CA TYR A 230 -6.65 -16.29 6.10
C TYR A 230 -7.26 -15.81 4.77
N LEU A 231 -6.52 -15.87 3.66
CA LEU A 231 -7.06 -15.75 2.30
C LEU A 231 -6.84 -17.09 1.59
N GLU A 232 -7.85 -17.59 0.88
CA GLU A 232 -7.74 -18.86 0.15
C GLU A 232 -6.89 -18.64 -1.12
N SER A 233 -5.69 -19.23 -1.18
CA SER A 233 -4.69 -18.98 -2.23
C SER A 233 -5.18 -19.29 -3.64
N ASP A 234 -5.98 -20.34 -3.79
CA ASP A 234 -6.39 -20.87 -5.10
C ASP A 234 -7.48 -20.03 -5.77
N MET A 235 -8.00 -19.04 -5.04
CA MET A 235 -9.10 -18.17 -5.47
C MET A 235 -8.61 -16.79 -5.91
N VAL A 236 -7.30 -16.50 -5.82
CA VAL A 236 -6.74 -15.18 -6.15
C VAL A 236 -5.89 -15.24 -7.43
N THR A 237 -6.16 -14.31 -8.34
CA THR A 237 -5.54 -14.22 -9.67
C THR A 237 -4.86 -12.88 -9.95
N ILE A 238 -5.10 -11.86 -9.11
CA ILE A 238 -4.62 -10.48 -9.34
C ILE A 238 -3.10 -10.31 -9.19
N HIS A 239 -2.43 -11.17 -8.42
CA HIS A 239 -0.96 -11.21 -8.29
C HIS A 239 -0.42 -12.61 -8.67
N PRO A 240 0.89 -12.75 -8.94
CA PRO A 240 1.48 -14.04 -9.30
C PRO A 240 1.13 -15.17 -8.32
N ALA A 241 1.09 -16.41 -8.82
CA ALA A 241 0.87 -17.60 -8.01
C ALA A 241 1.84 -17.68 -6.81
N THR A 242 1.41 -18.30 -5.71
CA THR A 242 2.12 -18.29 -4.41
C THR A 242 3.59 -18.69 -4.52
N ASP A 243 3.91 -19.79 -5.21
CA ASP A 243 5.30 -20.25 -5.35
C ASP A 243 6.16 -19.28 -6.16
N ILE A 244 5.60 -18.72 -7.22
CA ILE A 244 6.28 -17.71 -8.06
C ILE A 244 6.55 -16.45 -7.22
N LEU A 245 5.53 -15.96 -6.51
CA LEU A 245 5.63 -14.78 -5.67
C LEU A 245 6.65 -14.98 -4.53
N LYS A 246 6.64 -16.16 -3.88
CA LYS A 246 7.62 -16.52 -2.84
C LYS A 246 9.04 -16.53 -3.38
N ASN A 247 9.27 -17.21 -4.50
CA ASN A 247 10.59 -17.27 -5.14
C ASN A 247 11.10 -15.89 -5.54
N ASN A 248 10.26 -15.08 -6.19
CA ASN A 248 10.62 -13.71 -6.55
C ASN A 248 10.96 -12.86 -5.31
N THR A 249 10.16 -12.98 -4.24
CA THR A 249 10.38 -12.25 -3.00
C THR A 249 11.71 -12.64 -2.34
N MET A 250 12.00 -13.94 -2.25
CA MET A 250 13.26 -14.43 -1.69
C MET A 250 14.48 -13.99 -2.50
N ASN A 251 14.37 -14.01 -3.83
CA ASN A 251 15.42 -13.53 -4.72
C ASN A 251 15.65 -12.02 -4.57
N SER A 252 14.59 -11.22 -4.54
CA SER A 252 14.68 -9.77 -4.31
C SER A 252 15.32 -9.44 -2.96
N ILE A 253 14.95 -10.17 -1.89
CA ILE A 253 15.58 -10.00 -0.56
C ILE A 253 17.07 -10.34 -0.63
N ALA A 254 17.43 -11.48 -1.22
CA ALA A 254 18.81 -11.93 -1.31
C ALA A 254 19.68 -10.95 -2.11
N GLU A 255 19.17 -10.45 -3.25
CA GLU A 255 19.88 -9.47 -4.08
C GLU A 255 20.11 -8.15 -3.32
N THR A 256 19.07 -7.63 -2.67
CA THR A 256 19.18 -6.39 -1.88
C THR A 256 20.13 -6.55 -0.70
N LEU A 257 20.04 -7.65 0.06
CA LEU A 257 20.93 -7.90 1.21
C LEU A 257 22.40 -8.13 0.80
N ALA A 258 22.66 -8.53 -0.44
CA ALA A 258 24.01 -8.75 -0.97
C ALA A 258 24.69 -7.47 -1.50
N MET A 259 24.01 -6.32 -1.52
CA MET A 259 24.59 -5.06 -1.98
C MET A 259 25.75 -4.62 -1.07
N LYS A 260 26.92 -4.35 -1.67
CA LYS A 260 28.16 -4.02 -0.92
C LYS A 260 28.05 -2.74 -0.09
N ASN A 261 27.29 -1.77 -0.58
CA ASN A 261 27.06 -0.46 0.04
C ASN A 261 25.70 -0.36 0.75
N LEU A 262 25.03 -1.48 1.05
CA LEU A 262 23.65 -1.48 1.59
C LEU A 262 23.46 -0.56 2.80
N ASN A 263 24.44 -0.52 3.71
CA ASN A 263 24.38 0.31 4.92
C ASN A 263 24.36 1.83 4.62
N ASP A 264 24.80 2.25 3.44
CA ASP A 264 24.76 3.64 2.98
C ASP A 264 23.44 3.97 2.26
N LEU A 265 22.68 2.93 1.87
CA LEU A 265 21.47 3.03 1.08
C LEU A 265 20.19 3.00 1.92
N ILE A 266 20.16 2.15 2.96
CA ILE A 266 18.99 1.95 3.82
C ILE A 266 19.38 1.99 5.29
N THR A 267 18.43 2.37 6.15
CA THR A 267 18.65 2.36 7.60
C THR A 267 18.59 0.95 8.18
N GLN A 268 19.09 0.79 9.41
CA GLN A 268 19.03 -0.49 10.13
C GLN A 268 17.59 -1.00 10.27
N ARG A 269 16.62 -0.11 10.51
CA ARG A 269 15.20 -0.45 10.60
C ARG A 269 14.69 -1.13 9.33
N THR A 270 15.00 -0.55 8.16
CA THR A 270 14.63 -1.11 6.86
C THR A 270 15.30 -2.46 6.63
N ARG A 271 16.58 -2.61 7.01
CA ARG A 271 17.30 -3.88 6.93
C ARG A 271 16.66 -4.96 7.81
N ASP A 272 16.24 -4.60 9.02
CA ASP A 272 15.56 -5.51 9.94
C ASP A 272 14.22 -6.01 9.36
N PHE A 273 13.50 -5.17 8.60
CA PHE A 273 12.29 -5.60 7.90
C PHE A 273 12.59 -6.68 6.86
N LEU A 274 13.65 -6.50 6.07
CA LEU A 274 14.07 -7.47 5.06
C LEU A 274 14.48 -8.80 5.70
N LEU A 275 15.26 -8.76 6.77
CA LEU A 275 15.68 -9.96 7.51
C LEU A 275 14.48 -10.67 8.15
N LYS A 276 13.53 -9.92 8.72
CA LYS A 276 12.30 -10.50 9.28
C LYS A 276 11.43 -11.15 8.20
N ALA A 277 11.26 -10.49 7.05
CA ALA A 277 10.56 -11.05 5.90
C ALA A 277 11.25 -12.35 5.43
N GLN A 278 12.58 -12.35 5.32
CA GLN A 278 13.37 -13.52 4.96
C GLN A 278 13.13 -14.70 5.92
N ASN A 279 13.24 -14.44 7.23
CA ASN A 279 13.06 -15.46 8.26
C ASN A 279 11.65 -16.05 8.21
N ASN A 280 10.63 -15.21 8.09
CA ASN A 280 9.23 -15.64 8.00
C ASN A 280 8.99 -16.58 6.80
N LEU A 281 9.65 -16.33 5.66
CA LEU A 281 9.52 -17.13 4.44
C LEU A 281 10.41 -18.39 4.43
N SER A 282 11.47 -18.41 5.25
CA SER A 282 12.47 -19.51 5.29
C SER A 282 12.08 -20.63 6.25
N HIS A 283 11.37 -20.33 7.33
CA HIS A 283 10.89 -21.34 8.30
C HIS A 283 9.63 -22.10 7.83
N GLU A 284 9.54 -22.33 6.52
CA GLU A 284 8.38 -22.96 5.86
C GLU A 284 8.71 -24.37 5.34
N VAL A 285 9.40 -25.19 6.15
CA VAL A 285 9.59 -26.65 5.93
C VAL A 285 8.62 -27.42 6.80
#